data_AF-A0A960ZNA2-F1
#
_entry.id   AF-A0A960ZNA2-F1
#
_cell.length_a   1.000
_cell.length_b   1.000
_cell.length_c   1.000
_cell.angle_alpha   90.00
_cell.angle_beta   90.00
_cell.angle_gamma   90.00
#
_symmetry.space_group_name_H-M   'P 1'
#
loop_
_entity.id
_entity.type
_entity.pdbx_description
1 polymer ?
#
loop_
_entity_poly.entity_id
_entity_poly.type
_entity_poly.pdbx_seq_one_letter_code
_entity_poly.pdbx_strand_id
1 'polypeptide(L)'
;MEGILIRRKFGGKSVVAEIRLFAQDSHDPGDMKKHSPVSILSGAALLLATQASLADSLIEKVTAFLQPRLQTVDPAPVGTSAWEEILARPDPGTFFLRYAFGIQRNASKVLKPKQVDELEQTIARHSPAHSRWHDERNTLRCKYNEVLWRYVGAGDAEAAVLRIELTEWMRLRMTWTEQEHLAQYRFARDVWKVLDESQRAKLLSGEWKAYAKQDTGHTRGDATNRIITRALGKPDDMEVFNRSAGLWSEARLPLQATVAEGENNERRLVFAMDLNNEAMVHEANRIATAAYSKLYLADADAIRRIVRSSYKDPKSKCDKAAAEAWREASERFEVGAPDLFRLLNKR
;
A
#
# COMPACT_ATOMS: atom_id res chain seq x y z
N MET A 1 22.41 -38.17 9.46
CA MET A 1 22.07 -36.90 8.78
C MET A 1 20.57 -36.98 8.52
N GLU A 2 19.77 -36.30 9.34
CA GLU A 2 18.30 -36.29 9.19
C GLU A 2 17.88 -34.94 8.62
N GLY A 3 17.35 -34.95 7.40
CA GLY A 3 16.75 -33.79 6.75
C GLY A 3 15.24 -33.85 6.88
N ILE A 4 14.61 -32.77 7.32
CA ILE A 4 13.16 -32.64 7.24
C ILE A 4 12.82 -32.03 5.88
N LEU A 5 12.17 -32.81 5.03
CA LEU A 5 11.72 -32.35 3.72
C LEU A 5 10.33 -31.71 3.84
N ILE A 6 10.23 -30.39 3.68
CA ILE A 6 8.94 -29.70 3.66
C ILE A 6 8.59 -29.38 2.20
N ARG A 7 7.54 -30.03 1.69
CA ARG A 7 6.96 -29.73 0.36
C ARG A 7 5.71 -28.87 0.55
N ARG A 8 5.68 -27.69 -0.08
CA ARG A 8 4.48 -26.85 -0.15
C ARG A 8 4.15 -26.47 -1.58
N LYS A 9 2.87 -26.27 -1.88
CA LYS A 9 2.41 -25.73 -3.17
C LYS A 9 2.02 -24.26 -2.99
N PHE A 10 2.59 -23.37 -3.81
CA PHE A 10 2.21 -21.97 -3.90
C PHE A 10 1.71 -21.71 -5.33
N GLY A 11 0.45 -21.25 -5.47
CA GLY A 11 -0.13 -20.92 -6.78
C GLY A 11 -0.05 -22.05 -7.82
N GLY A 12 -0.18 -23.32 -7.39
CA GLY A 12 -0.07 -24.50 -8.25
C GLY A 12 1.36 -25.01 -8.51
N LYS A 13 2.41 -24.31 -8.07
CA LYS A 13 3.82 -24.75 -8.18
C LYS A 13 4.31 -25.32 -6.86
N SER A 14 5.00 -26.46 -6.91
CA SER A 14 5.61 -27.06 -5.71
C SER A 14 6.95 -26.39 -5.40
N VAL A 15 7.10 -25.83 -4.21
CA VAL A 15 8.36 -25.36 -3.65
C VAL A 15 8.81 -26.38 -2.61
N VAL A 16 10.04 -26.88 -2.77
CA VAL A 16 10.68 -27.81 -1.82
C VAL A 16 11.76 -27.04 -1.09
N ALA A 17 11.59 -26.89 0.22
CA ALA A 17 12.65 -26.39 1.09
C ALA A 17 13.22 -27.60 1.85
N GLU A 18 14.50 -27.89 1.62
CA GLU A 18 15.25 -28.88 2.40
C GLU A 18 15.97 -28.15 3.53
N ILE A 19 15.51 -28.36 4.76
CA ILE A 19 16.19 -27.82 5.95
C ILE A 19 17.15 -28.89 6.43
N ARG A 20 18.45 -28.65 6.25
CA ARG A 20 19.52 -29.51 6.78
C ARG A 20 19.92 -29.02 8.16
N LEU A 21 19.69 -29.85 9.17
CA LEU A 21 20.15 -29.59 10.53
C LEU A 21 21.56 -30.17 10.67
N PHE A 22 22.55 -29.30 10.89
CA PHE A 22 23.90 -29.72 11.27
C PHE A 22 23.95 -29.84 12.79
N ALA A 23 24.07 -31.07 13.30
CA ALA A 23 24.48 -31.26 14.68
C ALA A 23 25.97 -30.91 14.77
N GLN A 24 26.32 -29.94 15.61
CA GLN A 24 27.70 -29.70 15.98
C GLN A 24 28.04 -30.72 17.07
N ASP A 25 28.92 -31.68 16.77
CA ASP A 25 29.41 -32.63 17.75
C ASP A 25 30.27 -31.88 18.80
N SER A 26 29.67 -31.58 19.95
CA SER A 26 30.43 -31.14 21.12
C SER A 26 30.93 -32.37 21.87
N HIS A 27 32.21 -32.69 21.72
CA HIS A 27 32.91 -33.64 22.58
C HIS A 27 33.15 -32.99 23.96
N ASP A 28 32.21 -33.16 24.88
CA ASP A 28 32.47 -33.02 26.31
C ASP A 28 31.52 -33.94 27.12
N PRO A 29 32.02 -34.99 27.80
CA PRO A 29 31.19 -36.01 28.46
C PRO A 29 30.87 -35.64 29.93
N GLY A 30 30.62 -34.37 30.22
CA GLY A 30 30.26 -33.88 31.55
C GLY A 30 29.02 -33.00 31.50
N ASP A 31 27.94 -33.42 32.16
CA ASP A 31 26.68 -32.69 32.36
C ASP A 31 25.72 -32.54 31.16
N MET A 32 24.88 -33.56 30.95
CA MET A 32 23.59 -33.40 30.25
C MET A 32 22.41 -33.82 31.14
N LYS A 33 22.06 -32.95 32.08
CA LYS A 33 20.65 -32.72 32.45
C LYS A 33 20.29 -31.29 32.07
N LYS A 34 19.88 -31.07 30.82
CA LYS A 34 18.97 -30.00 30.35
C LYS A 34 18.86 -30.05 28.83
N HIS A 35 17.63 -30.26 28.36
CA HIS A 35 17.09 -30.09 26.99
C HIS A 35 18.09 -30.19 25.81
N SER A 36 18.01 -31.31 25.06
CA SER A 36 18.73 -31.49 23.80
C SER A 36 18.50 -30.31 22.83
N PRO A 37 19.55 -29.73 22.23
CA PRO A 37 19.46 -28.65 21.24
C PRO A 37 18.56 -28.97 20.05
N VAL A 38 18.43 -30.26 19.72
CA VAL A 38 17.59 -30.78 18.62
C VAL A 38 16.09 -30.56 18.91
N SER A 39 15.67 -30.68 20.17
CA SER A 39 14.28 -30.44 20.59
C SER A 39 13.89 -28.96 20.42
N ILE A 40 14.78 -28.02 20.75
CA ILE A 40 14.50 -26.58 20.69
C ILE A 40 14.45 -26.09 19.22
N LEU A 41 15.36 -26.59 18.37
CA LEU A 41 15.38 -26.24 16.94
C LEU A 41 14.16 -26.81 16.17
N SER A 42 13.71 -28.01 16.53
CA SER A 42 12.49 -28.60 15.95
C SER A 42 11.22 -27.84 16.33
N GLY A 43 11.14 -27.33 17.58
CA GLY A 43 10.03 -26.49 18.05
C GLY A 43 9.98 -25.12 17.36
N ALA A 44 11.13 -24.45 17.19
CA ALA A 44 11.19 -23.17 16.48
C ALA A 44 10.82 -23.30 14.99
N ALA A 45 11.28 -24.36 14.32
CA ALA A 45 10.92 -24.64 12.93
C ALA A 45 9.42 -24.94 12.77
N LEU A 46 8.83 -25.70 13.71
CA LEU A 46 7.40 -26.00 13.71
C LEU A 46 6.54 -24.75 14.01
N LEU A 47 6.99 -23.88 14.91
CA LEU A 47 6.34 -22.60 15.20
C LEU A 47 6.37 -21.66 13.99
N LEU A 48 7.50 -21.59 13.29
CA LEU A 48 7.63 -20.80 12.05
C LEU A 48 6.76 -21.38 10.93
N ALA A 49 6.69 -22.70 10.80
CA ALA A 49 5.86 -23.36 9.79
C ALA A 49 4.35 -23.17 10.05
N THR A 50 3.93 -23.16 11.31
CA THR A 50 2.52 -22.93 11.72
C THR A 50 2.14 -21.45 11.56
N GLN A 51 3.00 -20.51 11.95
CA GLN A 51 2.76 -19.08 11.72
C GLN A 51 2.67 -18.75 10.22
N ALA A 52 3.57 -19.29 9.40
CA ALA A 52 3.50 -19.14 7.95
C ALA A 52 2.17 -19.72 7.40
N SER A 53 1.76 -20.90 7.87
CA SER A 53 0.48 -21.51 7.45
C SER A 53 -0.75 -20.68 7.83
N LEU A 54 -0.75 -19.99 8.98
CA LEU A 54 -1.86 -19.15 9.41
C LEU A 54 -1.91 -17.85 8.60
N ALA A 55 -0.75 -17.23 8.34
CA ALA A 55 -0.64 -16.05 7.48
C ALA A 55 -1.12 -16.37 6.05
N ASP A 56 -0.69 -17.49 5.48
CA ASP A 56 -1.14 -18.00 4.18
C ASP A 56 -2.67 -18.11 4.15
N SER A 57 -3.27 -18.70 5.20
CA SER A 57 -4.72 -18.85 5.29
C SER A 57 -5.50 -17.53 5.37
N LEU A 58 -4.92 -16.49 5.98
CA LEU A 58 -5.57 -15.18 6.09
C LEU A 58 -5.47 -14.40 4.77
N ILE A 59 -4.30 -14.42 4.12
CA ILE A 59 -4.09 -13.79 2.82
C ILE A 59 -5.03 -14.41 1.77
N GLU A 60 -5.21 -15.73 1.78
CA GLU A 60 -6.16 -16.43 0.91
C GLU A 60 -7.60 -15.99 1.18
N LYS A 61 -8.02 -15.93 2.45
CA LYS A 61 -9.35 -15.46 2.85
C LYS A 61 -9.61 -14.01 2.42
N VAL A 62 -8.64 -13.11 2.58
CA VAL A 62 -8.75 -11.71 2.16
C VAL A 62 -8.79 -11.59 0.64
N THR A 63 -8.00 -12.41 -0.07
CA THR A 63 -8.06 -12.49 -1.53
C THR A 63 -9.43 -12.96 -2.00
N ALA A 64 -9.98 -14.03 -1.41
CA ALA A 64 -11.32 -14.52 -1.71
C ALA A 64 -12.41 -13.50 -1.36
N PHE A 65 -12.23 -12.72 -0.29
CA PHE A 65 -13.11 -11.61 0.05
C PHE A 65 -13.10 -10.51 -1.01
N LEU A 66 -11.93 -10.19 -1.58
CA LEU A 66 -11.79 -9.16 -2.60
C LEU A 66 -12.43 -9.56 -3.94
N GLN A 67 -12.24 -10.80 -4.38
CA GLN A 67 -12.61 -11.24 -5.74
C GLN A 67 -14.02 -10.84 -6.20
N PRO A 68 -15.11 -11.12 -5.45
CA PRO A 68 -16.46 -10.73 -5.89
C PRO A 68 -16.73 -9.22 -5.84
N ARG A 69 -15.81 -8.43 -5.26
CA ARG A 69 -15.91 -6.97 -5.11
C ARG A 69 -15.07 -6.22 -6.13
N LEU A 70 -14.21 -6.91 -6.89
CA LEU A 70 -13.41 -6.30 -7.93
C LEU A 70 -14.33 -5.70 -8.99
N GLN A 71 -14.10 -4.42 -9.27
CA GLN A 71 -14.72 -3.73 -10.37
C GLN A 71 -14.13 -4.25 -11.67
N THR A 72 -15.00 -4.67 -12.59
CA THR A 72 -14.60 -5.04 -13.95
C THR A 72 -14.22 -3.79 -14.72
N VAL A 73 -13.17 -3.89 -15.53
CA VAL A 73 -12.76 -2.84 -16.47
C VAL A 73 -13.22 -3.25 -17.85
N ASP A 74 -13.87 -2.35 -18.57
CA ASP A 74 -14.24 -2.61 -19.96
C ASP A 74 -12.97 -2.82 -20.80
N PRO A 75 -12.84 -3.94 -21.53
CA PRO A 75 -11.65 -4.25 -22.32
C PRO A 75 -11.67 -3.43 -23.62
N ALA A 76 -11.58 -2.11 -23.50
CA ALA A 76 -11.32 -1.25 -24.64
C ALA A 76 -9.81 -1.33 -24.96
N PRO A 77 -9.41 -1.46 -26.23
CA PRO A 77 -8.00 -1.40 -26.58
C PRO A 77 -7.41 -0.05 -26.17
N VAL A 78 -6.23 -0.12 -25.53
CA VAL A 78 -5.41 1.07 -25.25
C VAL A 78 -4.82 1.53 -26.58
N GLY A 79 -5.43 2.55 -27.19
CA GLY A 79 -4.90 3.16 -28.41
C GLY A 79 -3.58 3.87 -28.10
N THR A 80 -2.47 3.43 -28.70
CA THR A 80 -1.14 4.00 -28.48
C THR A 80 -1.06 5.47 -28.85
N SER A 81 -1.74 5.89 -29.92
CA SER A 81 -1.80 7.30 -30.35
C SER A 81 -2.45 8.21 -29.32
N ALA A 82 -3.58 7.80 -28.73
CA ALA A 82 -4.26 8.58 -27.69
C ALA A 82 -3.43 8.66 -26.41
N TRP A 83 -2.72 7.58 -26.06
CA TRP A 83 -1.82 7.56 -24.91
C TRP A 83 -0.68 8.59 -25.06
N GLU A 84 0.00 8.57 -26.21
CA GLU A 84 1.08 9.51 -26.53
C GLU A 84 0.59 10.96 -26.58
N GLU A 85 -0.57 11.19 -27.20
CA GLU A 85 -1.19 12.52 -27.26
C GLU A 85 -1.49 13.07 -25.86
N ILE A 86 -2.02 12.24 -24.96
CA ILE A 86 -2.30 12.67 -23.58
C ILE A 86 -0.99 12.94 -22.82
N LEU A 87 0.01 12.06 -22.95
CA LEU A 87 1.28 12.25 -22.24
C LEU A 87 2.07 13.48 -22.72
N ALA A 88 1.85 13.92 -23.96
CA ALA A 88 2.39 15.17 -24.49
C ALA A 88 1.74 16.43 -23.90
N ARG A 89 0.58 16.33 -23.23
CA ARG A 89 -0.09 17.47 -22.60
C ARG A 89 0.69 17.97 -21.37
N PRO A 90 0.60 19.27 -21.04
CA PRO A 90 1.10 19.78 -19.78
C PRO A 90 0.54 19.01 -18.58
N ASP A 91 1.36 18.84 -17.55
CA ASP A 91 0.88 18.28 -16.29
C ASP A 91 -0.19 19.22 -15.67
N PRO A 92 -1.41 18.74 -15.39
CA PRO A 92 -2.45 19.57 -14.77
C PRO A 92 -2.08 20.01 -13.35
N GLY A 93 -1.05 19.42 -12.73
CA GLY A 93 -0.54 19.76 -11.40
C GLY A 93 -1.47 19.37 -10.25
N THR A 94 -2.64 18.80 -10.55
CA THR A 94 -3.60 18.29 -9.57
C THR A 94 -4.50 17.21 -10.18
N PHE A 95 -5.11 16.38 -9.34
CA PHE A 95 -6.04 15.33 -9.78
C PHE A 95 -7.43 15.92 -10.06
N PHE A 96 -8.16 15.35 -11.02
CA PHE A 96 -9.53 15.79 -11.38
C PHE A 96 -10.47 15.85 -10.18
N LEU A 97 -10.31 14.95 -9.21
CA LEU A 97 -11.12 14.92 -7.99
C LEU A 97 -11.08 16.24 -7.21
N ARG A 98 -9.96 16.99 -7.26
CA ARG A 98 -9.83 18.31 -6.63
C ARG A 98 -10.67 19.37 -7.33
N TYR A 99 -10.89 19.23 -8.64
CA TYR A 99 -11.84 20.06 -9.38
C TYR A 99 -13.27 19.69 -9.05
N ALA A 100 -13.64 18.40 -8.97
CA ALA A 100 -15.00 18.00 -8.63
C ALA A 100 -15.52 18.65 -7.33
N PHE A 101 -14.74 18.56 -6.24
CA PHE A 101 -15.11 19.20 -4.97
C PHE A 101 -14.93 20.73 -4.98
N GLY A 102 -13.99 21.23 -5.77
CA GLY A 102 -13.76 22.66 -5.92
C GLY A 102 -14.89 23.39 -6.66
N ILE A 103 -15.40 22.77 -7.72
CA ILE A 103 -16.59 23.17 -8.48
C ILE A 103 -17.81 23.13 -7.56
N GLN A 104 -18.01 22.05 -6.79
CA GLN A 104 -19.12 21.96 -5.83
C GLN A 104 -19.15 23.17 -4.87
N ARG A 105 -18.00 23.56 -4.31
CA ARG A 105 -17.91 24.73 -3.40
C ARG A 105 -18.19 26.07 -4.07
N ASN A 106 -18.04 26.14 -5.39
CA ASN A 106 -18.26 27.36 -6.18
C ASN A 106 -19.43 27.19 -7.15
N ALA A 107 -20.35 26.24 -6.90
CA ALA A 107 -21.34 25.80 -7.86
C ALA A 107 -22.19 26.97 -8.39
N SER A 108 -22.63 27.87 -7.51
CA SER A 108 -23.41 29.06 -7.87
C SER A 108 -22.70 30.06 -8.80
N LYS A 109 -21.36 29.98 -8.92
CA LYS A 109 -20.55 30.86 -9.79
C LYS A 109 -20.24 30.24 -11.15
N VAL A 110 -20.13 28.92 -11.21
CA VAL A 110 -19.57 28.23 -12.39
C VAL A 110 -20.54 27.25 -13.04
N LEU A 111 -21.64 26.90 -12.37
CA LEU A 111 -22.66 25.97 -12.86
C LEU A 111 -24.03 26.65 -13.01
N LYS A 112 -24.83 26.14 -13.94
CA LYS A 112 -26.26 26.47 -14.08
C LYS A 112 -27.06 25.73 -13.00
N PRO A 113 -28.26 26.19 -12.59
CA PRO A 113 -29.06 25.54 -11.53
C PRO A 113 -29.24 24.03 -11.73
N LYS A 114 -29.64 23.60 -12.94
CA LYS A 114 -29.78 22.19 -13.27
C LYS A 114 -28.48 21.37 -13.09
N GLN A 115 -27.32 21.96 -13.39
CA GLN A 115 -26.02 21.30 -13.21
C GLN A 115 -25.64 21.19 -11.74
N VAL A 116 -26.10 22.11 -10.89
CA VAL A 116 -25.92 22.00 -9.43
C VAL A 116 -26.65 20.76 -8.92
N ASP A 117 -27.93 20.60 -9.29
CA ASP A 117 -28.73 19.44 -8.90
C ASP A 117 -28.11 18.12 -9.40
N GLU A 118 -27.65 18.09 -10.67
CA GLU A 118 -26.99 16.92 -11.25
C GLU A 118 -25.65 16.58 -10.56
N LEU A 119 -24.88 17.59 -10.17
CA LEU A 119 -23.62 17.39 -9.44
C LEU A 119 -23.88 16.84 -8.03
N GLU A 120 -24.87 17.37 -7.31
CA GLU A 120 -25.25 16.87 -5.99
C GLU A 120 -25.70 15.41 -6.03
N GLN A 121 -26.53 15.05 -7.00
CA GLN A 121 -26.95 13.66 -7.23
C GLN A 121 -25.75 12.77 -7.58
N THR A 122 -24.82 13.26 -8.40
CA THR A 122 -23.60 12.53 -8.75
C THR A 122 -22.74 12.26 -7.51
N ILE A 123 -22.53 13.27 -6.65
CA ILE A 123 -21.77 13.12 -5.41
C ILE A 123 -22.44 12.13 -4.46
N ALA A 124 -23.76 12.24 -4.26
CA ALA A 124 -24.51 11.35 -3.40
C ALA A 124 -24.45 9.89 -3.87
N ARG A 125 -24.51 9.65 -5.19
CA ARG A 125 -24.39 8.32 -5.78
C ARG A 125 -23.02 7.67 -5.54
N HIS A 126 -21.95 8.45 -5.62
CA HIS A 126 -20.57 7.92 -5.58
C HIS A 126 -19.96 7.87 -4.18
N SER A 127 -20.41 8.72 -3.26
CA SER A 127 -19.83 8.85 -1.91
C SER A 127 -19.79 7.53 -1.11
N PRO A 128 -20.84 6.69 -1.08
CA PRO A 128 -20.79 5.43 -0.32
C PRO A 128 -19.70 4.47 -0.79
N ALA A 129 -19.53 4.34 -2.11
CA ALA A 129 -18.49 3.48 -2.70
C ALA A 129 -17.08 4.02 -2.44
N HIS A 130 -16.90 5.34 -2.56
CA HIS A 130 -15.61 5.99 -2.31
C HIS A 130 -15.18 5.85 -0.84
N SER A 131 -16.07 6.13 0.10
CA SER A 131 -15.81 5.97 1.54
C SER A 131 -15.44 4.53 1.88
N ARG A 132 -16.18 3.55 1.36
CA ARG A 132 -15.88 2.12 1.59
C ARG A 132 -14.49 1.74 1.09
N TRP A 133 -14.16 2.05 -0.17
CA TRP A 133 -12.84 1.70 -0.73
C TRP A 133 -11.69 2.38 0.03
N HIS A 134 -11.87 3.65 0.40
CA HIS A 134 -10.91 4.40 1.19
C HIS A 134 -10.63 3.73 2.56
N ASP A 135 -11.68 3.35 3.28
CA ASP A 135 -11.58 2.78 4.62
C ASP A 135 -11.07 1.33 4.58
N GLU A 136 -11.48 0.53 3.60
CA GLU A 136 -10.94 -0.81 3.38
C GLU A 136 -9.45 -0.77 3.01
N ARG A 137 -9.03 0.13 2.10
CA ARG A 137 -7.62 0.32 1.75
C ARG A 137 -6.80 0.76 2.97
N ASN A 138 -7.32 1.67 3.78
CA ASN A 138 -6.63 2.12 5.00
C ASN A 138 -6.57 1.04 6.08
N THR A 139 -7.58 0.17 6.16
CA THR A 139 -7.54 -1.03 7.02
C THR A 139 -6.40 -1.96 6.60
N LEU A 140 -6.23 -2.21 5.29
CA LEU A 140 -5.09 -2.98 4.79
C LEU A 140 -3.75 -2.27 4.98
N ARG A 141 -3.70 -0.93 4.92
CA ARG A 141 -2.50 -0.17 5.28
C ARG A 141 -2.12 -0.41 6.75
N CYS A 142 -3.08 -0.40 7.67
CA CYS A 142 -2.84 -0.73 9.07
C CYS A 142 -2.32 -2.17 9.23
N LYS A 143 -2.89 -3.13 8.50
CA LYS A 143 -2.41 -4.52 8.51
C LYS A 143 -0.98 -4.66 7.96
N TYR A 144 -0.68 -4.00 6.85
CA TYR A 144 0.68 -3.92 6.31
C TYR A 144 1.65 -3.31 7.33
N ASN A 145 1.27 -2.23 8.02
CA ASN A 145 2.11 -1.59 9.04
C ASN A 145 2.32 -2.48 10.28
N GLU A 146 1.32 -3.25 10.70
CA GLU A 146 1.48 -4.26 11.76
C GLU A 146 2.58 -5.27 11.38
N VAL A 147 2.50 -5.84 10.17
CA VAL A 147 3.47 -6.83 9.68
C VAL A 147 4.84 -6.20 9.43
N LEU A 148 4.89 -4.95 8.96
CA LEU A 148 6.13 -4.17 8.83
C LEU A 148 6.87 -4.10 10.16
N TRP A 149 6.19 -3.72 11.23
CA TRP A 149 6.85 -3.59 12.53
C TRP A 149 7.31 -4.94 13.08
N ARG A 150 6.50 -6.00 12.93
CA ARG A 150 6.94 -7.37 13.24
C ARG A 150 8.21 -7.74 12.46
N TYR A 151 8.22 -7.46 11.15
CA TYR A 151 9.37 -7.71 10.27
C TYR A 151 10.61 -6.94 10.73
N VAL A 152 10.47 -5.68 11.14
CA VAL A 152 11.58 -4.84 11.59
C VAL A 152 12.20 -5.35 12.90
N GLY A 153 11.37 -5.80 13.85
CA GLY A 153 11.82 -6.30 15.16
C GLY A 153 12.35 -7.74 15.15
N ALA A 154 11.96 -8.54 14.15
CA ALA A 154 12.25 -9.98 14.08
C ALA A 154 13.75 -10.33 13.97
N GLY A 155 14.12 -11.54 14.40
CA GLY A 155 15.40 -12.15 14.04
C GLY A 155 15.44 -12.57 12.57
N ASP A 156 16.62 -12.87 12.01
CA ASP A 156 16.76 -13.04 10.55
C ASP A 156 15.93 -14.17 9.95
N ALA A 157 15.82 -15.31 10.64
CA ALA A 157 15.00 -16.44 10.19
C ALA A 157 13.50 -16.06 10.12
N GLU A 158 12.97 -15.39 11.14
CA GLU A 158 11.58 -14.93 11.17
C GLU A 158 11.35 -13.78 10.17
N ALA A 159 12.34 -12.89 10.01
CA ALA A 159 12.28 -11.79 9.08
C ALA A 159 12.13 -12.25 7.62
N ALA A 160 12.77 -13.36 7.24
CA ALA A 160 12.60 -13.94 5.91
C ALA A 160 11.13 -14.33 5.62
N VAL A 161 10.45 -14.93 6.60
CA VAL A 161 9.02 -15.31 6.48
C VAL A 161 8.14 -14.06 6.47
N LEU A 162 8.37 -13.13 7.39
CA LEU A 162 7.59 -11.88 7.47
C LEU A 162 7.79 -11.00 6.24
N ARG A 163 8.94 -11.07 5.56
CA ARG A 163 9.18 -10.33 4.31
C ARG A 163 8.31 -10.82 3.17
N ILE A 164 8.02 -12.13 3.11
CA ILE A 164 7.08 -12.71 2.16
C ILE A 164 5.66 -12.24 2.49
N GLU A 165 5.25 -12.35 3.76
CA GLU A 165 3.94 -11.88 4.23
C GLU A 165 3.73 -10.38 3.92
N LEU A 166 4.76 -9.56 4.17
CA LEU A 166 4.75 -8.13 3.90
C LEU A 166 4.55 -7.82 2.40
N THR A 167 5.12 -8.65 1.52
CA THR A 167 4.96 -8.53 0.06
C THR A 167 3.52 -8.80 -0.35
N GLU A 168 2.89 -9.82 0.21
CA GLU A 168 1.49 -10.15 -0.08
C GLU A 168 0.53 -9.09 0.45
N TRP A 169 0.76 -8.57 1.66
CA TRP A 169 -0.05 -7.44 2.16
C TRP A 169 0.14 -6.17 1.33
N MET A 170 1.34 -5.90 0.82
CA MET A 170 1.58 -4.80 -0.11
C MET A 170 0.80 -5.01 -1.42
N ARG A 171 0.85 -6.23 -1.99
CA ARG A 171 0.09 -6.57 -3.19
C ARG A 171 -1.40 -6.32 -2.98
N LEU A 172 -1.99 -6.84 -1.90
CA LEU A 172 -3.40 -6.63 -1.56
C LEU A 172 -3.72 -5.14 -1.37
N ARG A 173 -2.90 -4.40 -0.61
CA ARG A 173 -3.07 -2.95 -0.42
C ARG A 173 -3.08 -2.21 -1.77
N MET A 174 -2.19 -2.57 -2.70
CA MET A 174 -2.16 -1.95 -4.02
C MET A 174 -3.38 -2.31 -4.86
N THR A 175 -3.85 -3.56 -4.82
CA THR A 175 -5.11 -3.93 -5.51
C THR A 175 -6.30 -3.11 -4.99
N TRP A 176 -6.43 -2.90 -3.67
CA TRP A 176 -7.46 -2.01 -3.13
C TRP A 176 -7.27 -0.54 -3.56
N THR A 177 -6.02 -0.09 -3.67
CA THR A 177 -5.71 1.27 -4.15
C THR A 177 -6.15 1.44 -5.61
N GLU A 178 -5.92 0.45 -6.46
CA GLU A 178 -6.38 0.43 -7.85
C GLU A 178 -7.91 0.49 -7.95
N GLN A 179 -8.62 -0.28 -7.11
CA GLN A 179 -10.09 -0.25 -7.06
C GLN A 179 -10.64 1.11 -6.59
N GLU A 180 -9.99 1.75 -5.63
CA GLU A 180 -10.34 3.10 -5.20
C GLU A 180 -10.12 4.12 -6.33
N HIS A 181 -8.99 4.06 -7.02
CA HIS A 181 -8.69 4.96 -8.14
C HIS A 181 -9.67 4.77 -9.30
N LEU A 182 -10.06 3.54 -9.61
CA LEU A 182 -11.07 3.25 -10.61
C LEU A 182 -12.45 3.84 -10.23
N ALA A 183 -12.85 3.71 -8.96
CA ALA A 183 -14.06 4.35 -8.45
C ALA A 183 -13.98 5.89 -8.55
N GLN A 184 -12.84 6.49 -8.20
CA GLN A 184 -12.61 7.93 -8.33
C GLN A 184 -12.66 8.39 -9.79
N TYR A 185 -12.11 7.60 -10.72
CA TYR A 185 -12.18 7.88 -12.15
C TYR A 185 -13.63 7.88 -12.66
N ARG A 186 -14.43 6.88 -12.30
CA ARG A 186 -15.85 6.82 -12.70
C ARG A 186 -16.67 7.98 -12.14
N PHE A 187 -16.40 8.37 -10.89
CA PHE A 187 -16.97 9.58 -10.31
C PHE A 187 -16.57 10.83 -11.12
N ALA A 188 -15.28 11.00 -11.40
CA ALA A 188 -14.76 12.10 -12.19
C ALA A 188 -15.37 12.15 -13.60
N ARG A 189 -15.60 10.98 -14.20
CA ARG A 189 -16.28 10.82 -15.49
C ARG A 189 -17.73 11.28 -15.47
N ASP A 190 -18.46 11.03 -14.40
CA ASP A 190 -19.83 11.53 -14.28
C ASP A 190 -19.88 13.03 -14.01
N VAL A 191 -18.96 13.55 -13.19
CA VAL A 191 -18.81 15.01 -13.01
C VAL A 191 -18.48 15.70 -14.33
N TRP A 192 -17.63 15.10 -15.17
CA TRP A 192 -17.33 15.60 -16.50
C TRP A 192 -18.58 15.71 -17.39
N LYS A 193 -19.52 14.76 -17.28
CA LYS A 193 -20.78 14.76 -18.05
C LYS A 193 -21.72 15.89 -17.64
N VAL A 194 -21.70 16.31 -16.38
CA VAL A 194 -22.48 17.46 -15.88
C VAL A 194 -22.06 18.77 -16.54
N LEU A 195 -20.77 18.92 -16.85
CA LEU A 195 -20.23 20.12 -17.50
C LEU A 195 -20.66 20.20 -18.96
N ASP A 196 -20.95 21.40 -19.46
CA ASP A 196 -21.12 21.67 -20.88
C ASP A 196 -19.77 21.82 -21.60
N GLU A 197 -19.79 21.87 -22.94
CA GLU A 197 -18.57 21.93 -23.75
C GLU A 197 -17.69 23.14 -23.42
N SER A 198 -18.30 24.30 -23.17
CA SER A 198 -17.56 25.52 -22.81
C SER A 198 -16.86 25.36 -21.46
N GLN A 199 -17.54 24.80 -20.46
CA GLN A 199 -16.97 24.54 -19.14
C GLN A 199 -15.85 23.48 -19.19
N ARG A 200 -16.04 22.43 -19.99
CA ARG A 200 -15.02 21.39 -20.24
C ARG A 200 -13.75 21.99 -20.85
N ALA A 201 -13.89 22.86 -21.85
CA ALA A 201 -12.77 23.56 -22.47
C ALA A 201 -12.00 24.43 -21.45
N LYS A 202 -12.71 25.14 -20.56
CA LYS A 202 -12.09 25.95 -19.49
C LYS A 202 -11.35 25.13 -18.44
N LEU A 203 -11.83 23.93 -18.16
CA LEU A 203 -11.16 23.00 -17.25
C LEU A 203 -9.86 22.49 -17.88
N LEU A 204 -9.91 22.06 -19.15
CA LEU A 204 -8.74 21.54 -19.88
C LEU A 204 -7.68 22.61 -20.16
N SER A 205 -8.09 23.85 -20.45
CA SER A 205 -7.16 24.97 -20.69
C SER A 205 -6.48 25.49 -19.42
N GLY A 206 -6.94 25.07 -18.24
CA GLY A 206 -6.43 25.53 -16.95
C GLY A 206 -7.05 26.85 -16.46
N GLU A 207 -7.99 27.45 -17.21
CA GLU A 207 -8.71 28.67 -16.78
C GLU A 207 -9.39 28.45 -15.40
N TRP A 208 -9.86 27.24 -15.13
CA TRP A 208 -10.53 26.90 -13.86
C TRP A 208 -9.60 26.49 -12.72
N LYS A 209 -8.27 26.65 -12.85
CA LYS A 209 -7.30 26.28 -11.80
C LYS A 209 -7.60 26.95 -10.45
N ALA A 210 -8.13 28.17 -10.44
CA ALA A 210 -8.52 28.87 -9.21
C ALA A 210 -9.68 28.19 -8.46
N TYR A 211 -10.51 27.42 -9.15
CA TYR A 211 -11.64 26.69 -8.57
C TYR A 211 -11.27 25.30 -8.07
N ALA A 212 -10.08 24.77 -8.40
CA ALA A 212 -9.62 23.50 -7.85
C ALA A 212 -9.37 23.65 -6.33
N LYS A 213 -9.73 22.62 -5.56
CA LYS A 213 -9.33 22.56 -4.15
C LYS A 213 -7.80 22.56 -4.07
N GLN A 214 -7.23 23.65 -3.56
CA GLN A 214 -5.80 23.80 -3.38
C GLN A 214 -5.22 22.62 -2.60
N ASP A 215 -4.02 22.18 -3.00
CA ASP A 215 -3.32 21.22 -2.19
C ASP A 215 -2.80 21.89 -0.92
N THR A 216 -2.89 21.17 0.19
CA THR A 216 -2.47 21.65 1.52
C THR A 216 -0.95 21.60 1.72
N GLY A 217 -0.17 21.40 0.64
CA GLY A 217 1.29 21.42 0.68
C GLY A 217 1.94 20.19 1.34
N HIS A 218 1.25 19.05 1.40
CA HIS A 218 1.86 17.82 1.90
C HIS A 218 2.82 17.26 0.85
N THR A 219 4.05 17.79 0.81
CA THR A 219 5.12 17.21 -0.02
C THR A 219 5.46 15.82 0.53
N ARG A 220 5.56 14.85 -0.38
CA ARG A 220 5.96 13.48 -0.03
C ARG A 220 7.47 13.36 0.04
N GLY A 221 8.07 14.18 0.91
CA GLY A 221 9.48 14.08 1.26
C GLY A 221 9.81 12.75 1.93
N ASP A 222 11.09 12.51 2.15
CA ASP A 222 11.52 11.39 3.00
C ASP A 222 10.99 11.58 4.42
N ALA A 223 10.12 10.66 4.84
CA ALA A 223 9.51 10.64 6.15
C ALA A 223 10.03 9.49 7.03
N THR A 224 11.02 8.73 6.57
CA THR A 224 11.52 7.51 7.21
C THR A 224 11.87 7.77 8.68
N ASN A 225 12.67 8.82 8.94
CA ASN A 225 13.09 9.18 10.29
C ASN A 225 11.91 9.54 11.20
N ARG A 226 10.96 10.30 10.66
CA ARG A 226 9.75 10.70 11.38
C ARG A 226 8.86 9.49 11.69
N ILE A 227 8.75 8.54 10.76
CA ILE A 227 7.97 7.31 10.95
C ILE A 227 8.61 6.47 12.06
N ILE A 228 9.93 6.25 12.00
CA ILE A 228 10.64 5.45 13.01
C ILE A 228 10.54 6.11 14.39
N THR A 229 10.86 7.39 14.50
CA THR A 229 10.88 8.07 15.81
C THR A 229 9.49 8.25 16.41
N ARG A 230 8.46 8.44 15.58
CA ARG A 230 7.06 8.45 16.04
C ARG A 230 6.63 7.09 16.60
N ALA A 231 7.06 6.00 15.98
CA ALA A 231 6.65 4.65 16.37
C ALA A 231 7.47 4.11 17.56
N LEU A 232 8.78 4.32 17.58
CA LEU A 232 9.70 3.65 18.52
C LEU A 232 10.29 4.59 19.59
N GLY A 233 10.04 5.91 19.47
CA GLY A 233 10.63 6.94 20.30
C GLY A 233 12.05 7.33 19.85
N LYS A 234 12.86 7.83 20.78
CA LYS A 234 14.24 8.22 20.51
C LYS A 234 15.13 6.98 20.30
N PRO A 235 16.00 6.96 19.27
CA PRO A 235 17.07 5.96 19.12
C PRO A 235 18.03 5.92 20.30
N ASP A 236 18.58 4.74 20.58
CA ASP A 236 19.63 4.56 21.60
C ASP A 236 20.99 5.08 21.09
N ASP A 237 21.24 4.96 19.79
CA ASP A 237 22.39 5.55 19.10
C ASP A 237 21.92 6.50 17.98
N MET A 238 21.97 7.80 18.28
CA MET A 238 21.56 8.85 17.34
C MET A 238 22.53 9.02 16.17
N GLU A 239 23.82 8.75 16.37
CA GLU A 239 24.81 8.92 15.32
C GLU A 239 24.65 7.85 14.24
N VAL A 240 24.51 6.59 14.66
CA VAL A 240 24.24 5.45 13.78
C VAL A 240 22.89 5.59 13.09
N PHE A 241 21.87 6.06 13.82
CA PHE A 241 20.55 6.34 13.26
C PHE A 241 20.63 7.35 12.11
N ASN A 242 21.22 8.53 12.37
CA ASN A 242 21.31 9.61 11.37
C ASN A 242 22.15 9.21 10.16
N ARG A 243 23.26 8.49 10.39
CA ARG A 243 24.11 7.98 9.30
C ARG A 243 23.36 7.00 8.41
N SER A 244 22.69 6.01 9.02
CA SER A 244 21.92 4.98 8.29
C SER A 244 20.74 5.60 7.55
N ALA A 245 20.08 6.58 8.16
CA ALA A 245 19.00 7.35 7.54
C ALA A 245 19.49 8.15 6.33
N GLY A 246 20.62 8.86 6.44
CA GLY A 246 21.18 9.63 5.33
C GLY A 246 21.50 8.75 4.11
N LEU A 247 22.10 7.58 4.34
CA LEU A 247 22.35 6.60 3.27
C LEU A 247 21.06 6.14 2.59
N TRP A 248 19.98 5.95 3.37
CA TRP A 248 18.68 5.63 2.79
C TRP A 248 18.08 6.80 2.01
N SER A 249 18.13 8.02 2.54
CA SER A 249 17.61 9.20 1.87
C SER A 249 18.20 9.36 0.46
N GLU A 250 19.50 9.09 0.30
CA GLU A 250 20.17 9.09 -1.02
C GLU A 250 19.72 7.92 -1.90
N ALA A 251 19.73 6.69 -1.37
CA ALA A 251 19.35 5.48 -2.11
C ALA A 251 17.86 5.47 -2.53
N ARG A 252 17.02 6.24 -1.84
CA ARG A 252 15.58 6.39 -2.11
C ARG A 252 15.28 7.29 -3.31
N LEU A 253 16.17 8.21 -3.67
CA LEU A 253 15.91 9.23 -4.71
C LEU A 253 15.50 8.61 -6.07
N PRO A 254 16.18 7.58 -6.60
CA PRO A 254 15.78 6.98 -7.88
C PRO A 254 14.39 6.33 -7.82
N LEU A 255 14.06 5.66 -6.70
CA LEU A 255 12.74 5.05 -6.50
C LEU A 255 11.64 6.10 -6.39
N GLN A 256 11.92 7.21 -5.71
CA GLN A 256 11.02 8.34 -5.62
C GLN A 256 10.78 8.98 -6.98
N ALA A 257 11.82 9.09 -7.83
CA ALA A 257 11.68 9.59 -9.19
C ALA A 257 10.75 8.71 -10.04
N THR A 258 10.89 7.38 -9.95
CA THR A 258 9.98 6.44 -10.65
C THR A 258 8.53 6.56 -10.17
N VAL A 259 8.30 6.77 -8.86
CA VAL A 259 6.95 7.06 -8.35
C VAL A 259 6.41 8.38 -8.89
N ALA A 260 7.22 9.44 -8.87
CA ALA A 260 6.81 10.76 -9.34
C ALA A 260 6.45 10.76 -10.83
N GLU A 261 7.22 10.03 -11.64
CA GLU A 261 6.91 9.81 -13.06
C GLU A 261 5.59 9.05 -13.25
N GLY A 262 5.41 7.94 -12.53
CA GLY A 262 4.17 7.15 -12.55
C GLY A 262 2.94 7.98 -12.17
N GLU A 263 3.02 8.78 -11.09
CA GLU A 263 1.94 9.67 -10.67
C GLU A 263 1.65 10.79 -11.69
N ASN A 264 2.68 11.30 -12.36
CA ASN A 264 2.50 12.32 -13.40
C ASN A 264 1.75 11.74 -14.60
N ASN A 265 2.17 10.57 -15.06
CA ASN A 265 1.52 9.87 -16.18
C ASN A 265 0.09 9.50 -15.84
N GLU A 266 -0.15 8.92 -14.67
CA GLU A 266 -1.49 8.63 -14.14
C GLU A 266 -2.36 9.90 -14.12
N ARG A 267 -1.85 10.98 -13.54
CA ARG A 267 -2.59 12.24 -13.42
C ARG A 267 -2.93 12.84 -14.78
N ARG A 268 -2.00 12.86 -15.74
CA ARG A 268 -2.27 13.31 -17.13
C ARG A 268 -3.36 12.47 -17.78
N LEU A 269 -3.27 11.14 -17.66
CA LEU A 269 -4.24 10.22 -18.21
C LEU A 269 -5.62 10.37 -17.60
N VAL A 270 -5.72 10.39 -16.27
CA VAL A 270 -6.98 10.59 -15.56
C VAL A 270 -7.61 11.94 -15.91
N PHE A 271 -6.81 13.00 -16.09
CA PHE A 271 -7.32 14.34 -16.33
C PHE A 271 -7.79 14.57 -17.77
N ALA A 272 -7.20 13.89 -18.76
CA ALA A 272 -7.58 14.00 -20.17
C ALA A 272 -8.90 13.29 -20.49
N MET A 273 -9.98 13.73 -19.86
CA MET A 273 -11.32 13.15 -19.97
C MET A 273 -11.87 13.23 -21.41
N ASP A 274 -11.40 14.13 -22.24
CA ASP A 274 -11.76 14.19 -23.65
C ASP A 274 -11.19 13.03 -24.49
N LEU A 275 -10.09 12.40 -24.06
CA LEU A 275 -9.38 11.37 -24.85
C LEU A 275 -9.23 10.01 -24.17
N ASN A 276 -9.17 9.96 -22.83
CA ASN A 276 -8.87 8.73 -22.13
C ASN A 276 -10.07 7.75 -22.18
N ASN A 277 -9.79 6.48 -21.89
CA ASN A 277 -10.81 5.49 -21.54
C ASN A 277 -10.45 4.78 -20.23
N GLU A 278 -11.37 3.96 -19.72
CA GLU A 278 -11.20 3.29 -18.44
C GLU A 278 -10.01 2.32 -18.42
N ALA A 279 -9.79 1.58 -19.50
CA ALA A 279 -8.66 0.65 -19.63
C ALA A 279 -7.31 1.38 -19.58
N MET A 280 -7.20 2.55 -20.22
CA MET A 280 -6.00 3.39 -20.16
C MET A 280 -5.72 3.86 -18.74
N VAL A 281 -6.74 4.35 -18.03
CA VAL A 281 -6.59 4.82 -16.65
C VAL A 281 -6.24 3.68 -15.71
N HIS A 282 -6.86 2.51 -15.88
CA HIS A 282 -6.54 1.32 -15.11
C HIS A 282 -5.08 0.89 -15.30
N GLU A 283 -4.58 0.89 -16.54
CA GLU A 283 -3.18 0.56 -16.82
C GLU A 283 -2.21 1.58 -16.22
N ALA A 284 -2.53 2.88 -16.30
CA ALA A 284 -1.73 3.92 -15.67
C ALA A 284 -1.65 3.76 -14.15
N ASN A 285 -2.78 3.47 -13.51
CA ASN A 285 -2.85 3.15 -12.08
C ASN A 285 -1.96 1.96 -11.74
N ARG A 286 -2.02 0.87 -12.52
CA ARG A 286 -1.20 -0.34 -12.32
C ARG A 286 0.30 -0.06 -12.41
N ILE A 287 0.72 0.81 -13.34
CA ILE A 287 2.11 1.25 -13.46
C ILE A 287 2.53 2.05 -12.23
N ALA A 288 1.71 3.02 -11.80
CA ALA A 288 1.97 3.82 -10.61
C ALA A 288 2.03 2.97 -9.33
N THR A 289 1.06 2.07 -9.11
CA THR A 289 1.00 1.17 -7.93
C THR A 289 2.19 0.20 -7.88
N ALA A 290 2.68 -0.26 -9.03
CA ALA A 290 3.90 -1.05 -9.11
C ALA A 290 5.15 -0.25 -8.66
N ALA A 291 5.25 1.03 -9.02
CA ALA A 291 6.31 1.92 -8.55
C ALA A 291 6.24 2.13 -7.03
N TYR A 292 5.05 2.37 -6.48
CA TYR A 292 4.86 2.46 -5.02
C TYR A 292 5.24 1.18 -4.29
N SER A 293 4.87 0.02 -4.82
CA SER A 293 5.19 -1.28 -4.21
C SER A 293 6.70 -1.43 -4.04
N LYS A 294 7.47 -1.09 -5.08
CA LYS A 294 8.94 -1.13 -5.05
C LYS A 294 9.49 -0.18 -3.98
N LEU A 295 9.00 1.07 -3.96
CA LEU A 295 9.44 2.07 -2.98
C LEU A 295 9.13 1.62 -1.54
N TYR A 296 7.89 1.22 -1.25
CA TYR A 296 7.49 0.87 0.12
C TYR A 296 8.14 -0.41 0.65
N LEU A 297 8.38 -1.39 -0.22
CA LEU A 297 9.14 -2.57 0.19
C LEU A 297 10.62 -2.23 0.45
N ALA A 298 11.21 -1.34 -0.33
CA ALA A 298 12.56 -0.84 -0.07
C ALA A 298 12.63 0.02 1.21
N ASP A 299 11.62 0.87 1.47
CA ASP A 299 11.46 1.60 2.73
C ASP A 299 11.41 0.61 3.91
N ALA A 300 10.65 -0.49 3.81
CA ALA A 300 10.58 -1.50 4.87
C ALA A 300 11.95 -2.13 5.19
N ASP A 301 12.70 -2.49 4.14
CA ASP A 301 14.04 -3.07 4.28
C ASP A 301 15.03 -2.03 4.88
N ALA A 302 14.91 -0.76 4.50
CA ALA A 302 15.69 0.33 5.07
C ALA A 302 15.35 0.59 6.54
N ILE A 303 14.07 0.64 6.90
CA ILE A 303 13.59 0.80 8.28
C ILE A 303 14.14 -0.34 9.14
N ARG A 304 14.09 -1.60 8.66
CA ARG A 304 14.69 -2.73 9.38
C ARG A 304 16.16 -2.49 9.67
N ARG A 305 16.96 -2.12 8.67
CA ARG A 305 18.40 -1.84 8.85
C ARG A 305 18.64 -0.72 9.86
N ILE A 306 17.96 0.41 9.71
CA ILE A 306 18.10 1.58 10.59
C ILE A 306 17.74 1.21 12.03
N VAL A 307 16.60 0.55 12.25
CA VAL A 307 16.14 0.21 13.60
C VAL A 307 17.05 -0.81 14.27
N ARG A 308 17.45 -1.87 13.54
CA ARG A 308 18.32 -2.92 14.08
C ARG A 308 19.71 -2.41 14.45
N SER A 309 20.20 -1.36 13.81
CA SER A 309 21.52 -0.77 14.11
C SER A 309 21.50 0.29 15.21
N SER A 310 20.36 0.92 15.49
CA SER A 310 20.27 2.12 16.34
C SER A 310 19.46 1.94 17.64
N TYR A 311 18.81 0.80 17.81
CA TYR A 311 18.05 0.46 19.03
C TYR A 311 18.61 -0.81 19.68
N LYS A 312 18.76 -0.80 21.00
CA LYS A 312 19.26 -1.94 21.78
C LYS A 312 18.22 -3.06 21.92
N ASP A 313 16.95 -2.70 22.03
CA ASP A 313 15.82 -3.63 22.07
C ASP A 313 14.80 -3.31 20.95
N PRO A 314 15.14 -3.62 19.69
CA PRO A 314 14.26 -3.35 18.57
C PRO A 314 12.98 -4.19 18.64
N LYS A 315 13.06 -5.42 19.16
CA LYS A 315 11.91 -6.35 19.18
C LYS A 315 10.77 -5.81 20.04
N SER A 316 11.03 -5.47 21.31
CA SER A 316 9.99 -4.98 22.21
C SER A 316 9.30 -3.71 21.70
N LYS A 317 10.10 -2.75 21.22
CA LYS A 317 9.60 -1.49 20.64
C LYS A 317 8.74 -1.74 19.41
N CYS A 318 9.17 -2.63 18.52
CA CYS A 318 8.43 -2.97 17.32
C CYS A 318 7.16 -3.77 17.60
N ASP A 319 7.16 -4.68 18.59
CA ASP A 319 5.96 -5.41 19.01
C ASP A 319 4.87 -4.43 19.50
N LYS A 320 5.25 -3.39 20.24
CA LYS A 320 4.34 -2.30 20.62
C LYS A 320 3.84 -1.50 19.41
N ALA A 321 4.74 -1.09 18.52
CA ALA A 321 4.37 -0.34 17.32
C ALA A 321 3.44 -1.14 16.39
N ALA A 322 3.62 -2.46 16.29
CA ALA A 322 2.75 -3.35 15.54
C ALA A 322 1.33 -3.36 16.12
N ALA A 323 1.20 -3.48 17.44
CA ALA A 323 -0.10 -3.44 18.13
C ALA A 323 -0.81 -2.09 17.95
N GLU A 324 -0.08 -0.98 18.05
CA GLU A 324 -0.64 0.36 17.83
C GLU A 324 -1.08 0.58 16.37
N ALA A 325 -0.32 0.07 15.40
CA ALA A 325 -0.68 0.14 13.99
C ALA A 325 -1.99 -0.60 13.68
N TRP A 326 -2.22 -1.77 14.31
CA TRP A 326 -3.49 -2.48 14.16
C TRP A 326 -4.64 -1.80 14.92
N ARG A 327 -4.38 -1.24 16.11
CA ARG A 327 -5.39 -0.50 16.88
C ARG A 327 -5.95 0.69 16.11
N GLU A 328 -5.13 1.37 15.29
CA GLU A 328 -5.60 2.46 14.41
C GLU A 328 -6.75 1.98 13.48
N ALA A 329 -6.73 0.73 13.03
CA ALA A 329 -7.79 0.18 12.18
C ALA A 329 -9.15 0.15 12.87
N SER A 330 -9.22 -0.36 14.11
CA SER A 330 -10.45 -0.32 14.93
C SER A 330 -10.92 1.10 15.16
N GLU A 331 -10.02 2.00 15.57
CA GLU A 331 -10.39 3.34 16.02
C GLU A 331 -10.90 4.23 14.89
N ARG A 332 -10.46 3.99 13.65
CA ARG A 332 -10.68 4.95 12.55
C ARG A 332 -11.38 4.38 11.32
N PHE A 333 -11.29 3.09 11.06
CA PHE A 333 -11.72 2.51 9.77
C PHE A 333 -12.74 1.38 9.91
N GLU A 334 -12.99 0.89 11.12
CA GLU A 334 -13.95 -0.20 11.37
C GLU A 334 -15.36 0.12 10.85
N VAL A 335 -15.84 1.36 11.04
CA VAL A 335 -17.18 1.79 10.60
C VAL A 335 -17.35 1.68 9.08
N GLY A 336 -16.32 2.03 8.31
CA GLY A 336 -16.35 2.00 6.83
C GLY A 336 -15.91 0.68 6.21
N ALA A 337 -15.28 -0.21 6.99
CA ALA A 337 -14.78 -1.50 6.54
C ALA A 337 -15.16 -2.68 7.49
N PRO A 338 -16.40 -2.78 7.99
CA PRO A 338 -16.73 -3.68 9.11
C PRO A 338 -16.57 -5.17 8.75
N ASP A 339 -16.86 -5.55 7.51
CA ASP A 339 -16.72 -6.94 7.06
C ASP A 339 -15.26 -7.36 6.94
N LEU A 340 -14.43 -6.49 6.36
CA LEU A 340 -13.00 -6.73 6.23
C LEU A 340 -12.32 -6.73 7.60
N PHE A 341 -12.71 -5.82 8.50
CA PHE A 341 -12.20 -5.77 9.86
C PHE A 341 -12.55 -7.06 10.64
N ARG A 342 -13.81 -7.52 10.55
CA ARG A 342 -14.22 -8.81 11.14
C ARG A 342 -13.45 -9.98 10.55
N LEU A 343 -13.17 -9.98 9.25
CA LEU A 343 -12.37 -11.02 8.61
C LEU A 343 -10.95 -11.06 9.15
N LEU A 344 -10.32 -9.88 9.30
CA LEU A 344 -8.94 -9.74 9.77
C LEU A 344 -8.76 -10.02 11.27
N ASN A 345 -9.83 -9.90 12.06
CA ASN A 345 -9.81 -10.17 13.51
C ASN A 345 -10.22 -11.59 13.92
N LYS A 346 -10.75 -12.41 13.01
CA LYS A 346 -11.01 -13.84 13.29
C LYS A 346 -9.68 -14.59 13.32
N ARG A 347 -9.06 -14.63 14.51
CA ARG A 347 -7.91 -15.49 14.81
C ARG A 347 -8.35 -16.91 15.12
#